data_AF-A0A132MZS8-F1
#
_entry.id   AF-A0A132MZS8-F1
#
_cell.length_a   1.000
_cell.length_b   1.000
_cell.length_c   1.000
_cell.angle_alpha   90.00
_cell.angle_beta   90.00
_cell.angle_gamma   90.00
#
_symmetry.space_group_name_H-M   'P 1'
#
loop_
_entity.id
_entity.type
_entity.pdbx_description
1 polymer ?
#
loop_
_entity_poly.entity_id
_entity_poly.type
_entity_poly.pdbx_seq_one_letter_code
_entity_poly.pdbx_strand_id
1 'polypeptide(L)'
;MPTPEALAREDDVLARVCEALSDTRRTVTIEERPDRLPPGQRVLNVDALLRVRCADEERIWAADVCTVPLPQEVAGAIQAFEQRTLPELDQVACEAGRALTVAYRPRLFPDRVDAKTRKRRHDADAEAAVEAARQAARLGRDHPPKSGDELGLQILLHDRPTHADGSRVSFAPFVSGSGASITDQLRRDLAPHVCEKLDKQLKGPRTTGYPTVLVLDQHGHPGMRVPTNFLASPATIRLVLGECVAKHPGVLDACVLIDPNNRVWELIGRIGTPVHDTAA
;
A
#
# COMPACT_ATOMS: atom_id res chain seq x y z
N MET A 1 4.68 4.82 18.29
CA MET A 1 4.44 6.14 17.66
C MET A 1 4.81 6.02 16.19
N PRO A 2 4.04 6.63 15.28
CA PRO A 2 4.34 6.63 13.85
C PRO A 2 5.65 7.39 13.54
N THR A 3 6.33 7.01 12.46
CA THR A 3 7.60 7.62 12.03
C THR A 3 7.37 8.99 11.39
N PRO A 4 8.32 9.94 11.43
CA PRO A 4 8.18 11.23 10.76
C PRO A 4 7.79 11.13 9.28
N GLU A 5 8.30 10.12 8.57
CA GLU A 5 7.95 9.83 7.17
C GLU A 5 6.49 9.42 6.99
N ALA A 6 5.95 8.59 7.89
CA ALA A 6 4.55 8.19 7.87
C ALA A 6 3.64 9.40 8.12
N LEU A 7 4.04 10.29 9.02
CA LEU A 7 3.32 11.53 9.30
C LEU A 7 3.34 12.48 8.11
N ALA A 8 4.50 12.69 7.49
CA ALA A 8 4.61 13.50 6.29
C ALA A 8 3.80 12.92 5.12
N ARG A 9 3.72 11.59 4.99
CA ARG A 9 2.87 10.95 3.98
C ARG A 9 1.39 11.17 4.25
N GLU A 10 0.96 11.05 5.51
CA GLU A 10 -0.41 11.33 5.91
C GLU A 10 -0.83 12.77 5.54
N ASP A 11 0.05 13.74 5.79
CA ASP A 11 -0.16 15.15 5.42
C ASP A 11 -0.30 15.32 3.90
N ASP A 12 0.60 14.71 3.12
CA ASP A 12 0.57 14.75 1.66
C ASP A 12 -0.69 14.07 1.09
N VAL A 13 -1.11 12.94 1.65
CA VAL A 13 -2.36 12.25 1.26
C VAL A 13 -3.56 13.14 1.49
N LEU A 14 -3.69 13.72 2.69
CA LEU A 14 -4.81 14.59 3.03
C LEU A 14 -4.84 15.83 2.12
N ALA A 15 -3.69 16.45 1.86
CA ALA A 15 -3.58 17.60 0.97
C ALA A 15 -4.03 17.25 -0.46
N ARG A 16 -3.55 16.14 -1.02
CA ARG A 16 -3.94 15.67 -2.37
C ARG A 16 -5.42 15.33 -2.46
N VAL A 17 -5.98 14.71 -1.42
CA VAL A 17 -7.41 14.40 -1.37
C VAL A 17 -8.23 15.68 -1.31
N CYS A 18 -7.83 16.65 -0.49
CA CYS A 18 -8.49 17.96 -0.43
C CYS A 18 -8.45 18.69 -1.78
N GLU A 19 -7.29 18.71 -2.43
CA GLU A 19 -7.10 19.31 -3.76
C GLU A 19 -7.97 18.61 -4.81
N ALA A 20 -7.87 17.28 -4.92
CA ALA A 20 -8.56 16.52 -5.97
C ALA A 20 -10.09 16.51 -5.80
N LEU A 21 -10.59 16.60 -4.57
CA LEU A 21 -12.04 16.68 -4.30
C LEU A 21 -12.58 18.11 -4.39
N SER A 22 -11.71 19.12 -4.39
CA SER A 22 -12.09 20.52 -4.56
C SER A 22 -12.28 20.85 -6.04
N ASP A 23 -13.43 21.43 -6.37
CA ASP A 23 -13.77 21.91 -7.69
C ASP A 23 -14.64 23.18 -7.60
N THR A 24 -15.32 23.55 -8.68
CA THR A 24 -16.19 24.73 -8.70
C THR A 24 -17.47 24.58 -7.85
N ARG A 25 -17.80 23.37 -7.38
CA ARG A 25 -19.02 23.04 -6.65
C ARG A 25 -18.77 22.68 -5.20
N ARG A 26 -17.56 22.21 -4.88
CA ARG A 26 -17.16 21.76 -3.56
C ARG A 26 -15.76 22.26 -3.24
N THR A 27 -15.55 22.78 -2.04
CA THR A 27 -14.22 23.07 -1.49
C THR A 27 -13.99 22.19 -0.27
N VAL A 28 -12.83 21.53 -0.23
CA VAL A 28 -12.41 20.68 0.87
C VAL A 28 -11.07 21.20 1.38
N THR A 29 -10.98 21.50 2.67
CA THR A 29 -9.75 21.98 3.31
C THR A 29 -9.53 21.30 4.64
N ILE A 30 -8.28 21.07 5.01
CA ILE A 30 -7.92 20.59 6.35
C ILE A 30 -8.13 21.75 7.34
N GLU A 31 -9.02 21.55 8.31
CA GLU A 31 -9.29 22.50 9.40
C GLU A 31 -8.31 22.31 10.55
N GLU A 32 -8.15 21.06 10.99
CA GLU A 32 -7.36 20.72 12.16
C GLU A 32 -6.81 19.30 12.04
N ARG A 33 -5.76 19.01 12.82
CA ARG A 33 -5.15 17.69 12.99
C ARG A 33 -5.22 17.26 14.46
N PRO A 34 -6.37 16.71 14.92
CA PRO A 34 -6.60 16.41 16.34
C PRO A 34 -5.56 15.48 16.94
N ASP A 35 -5.07 14.50 16.17
CA ASP A 35 -4.03 13.55 16.56
C ASP A 35 -2.65 14.21 16.84
N ARG A 36 -2.44 15.45 16.39
CA ARG A 36 -1.22 16.27 16.62
C ARG A 36 -1.30 17.18 17.82
N LEU A 37 -2.50 17.37 18.38
CA LEU A 37 -2.66 18.23 19.54
C LEU A 37 -1.93 17.64 20.77
N PRO A 38 -1.49 18.49 21.71
CA PRO A 38 -0.90 18.03 22.96
C PRO A 38 -1.84 17.10 23.74
N PRO A 39 -1.31 16.11 24.48
CA PRO A 39 -2.12 15.30 25.40
C PRO A 39 -2.91 16.22 26.36
N GLY A 40 -4.24 16.11 26.36
CA GLY A 40 -5.15 16.97 27.14
C GLY A 40 -5.99 17.94 26.29
N GLN A 41 -5.61 18.20 25.04
CA GLN A 41 -6.41 18.98 24.07
C GLN A 41 -7.06 18.08 23.00
N ARG A 42 -6.70 16.79 22.95
CA ARG A 42 -7.26 15.81 22.02
C ARG A 42 -8.69 15.47 22.43
N VAL A 43 -9.66 16.07 21.74
CA VAL A 43 -11.09 15.74 21.88
C VAL A 43 -11.46 14.56 20.99
N LEU A 44 -10.84 14.45 19.81
CA LEU A 44 -11.07 13.38 18.83
C LEU A 44 -9.76 12.66 18.53
N ASN A 45 -9.87 11.37 18.20
CA ASN A 45 -8.73 10.53 17.82
C ASN A 45 -8.77 10.20 16.32
N VAL A 46 -8.93 11.23 15.50
CA VAL A 46 -8.90 11.14 14.04
C VAL A 46 -7.72 11.93 13.50
N ASP A 47 -7.25 11.53 12.33
CA ASP A 47 -6.08 12.14 11.71
C ASP A 47 -6.36 13.56 11.24
N ALA A 48 -7.59 13.89 10.81
CA ALA A 48 -7.95 15.25 10.41
C ALA A 48 -9.42 15.60 10.62
N LEU A 49 -9.68 16.90 10.76
CA LEU A 49 -10.99 17.50 10.51
C LEU A 49 -10.96 18.22 9.16
N LEU A 50 -11.88 17.88 8.28
CA LEU A 50 -11.99 18.48 6.95
C LEU A 50 -13.19 19.42 6.92
N ARG A 51 -12.95 20.71 6.69
CA ARG A 51 -14.01 21.66 6.36
C ARG A 51 -14.42 21.43 4.91
N VAL A 52 -15.70 21.11 4.71
CA VAL A 52 -16.29 20.84 3.40
C VAL A 52 -17.37 21.89 3.16
N ARG A 53 -17.17 22.72 2.15
CA ARG A 53 -18.15 23.71 1.69
C ARG A 53 -18.71 23.28 0.34
N CYS A 54 -20.00 23.06 0.29
CA CYS A 54 -20.80 22.90 -0.93
C CYS A 54 -21.69 24.14 -1.10
N ALA A 55 -22.29 24.34 -2.28
CA ALA A 55 -23.03 25.55 -2.67
C ALA A 55 -23.80 26.27 -1.54
N ASP A 56 -24.60 25.53 -0.76
CA ASP A 56 -25.45 26.09 0.30
C ASP A 56 -25.14 25.55 1.71
N GLU A 57 -24.12 24.70 1.86
CA GLU A 57 -23.81 24.05 3.14
C GLU A 57 -22.32 24.02 3.44
N GLU A 58 -21.97 24.26 4.69
CA GLU A 58 -20.64 24.02 5.22
C GLU A 58 -20.73 23.04 6.39
N ARG A 59 -19.94 21.97 6.33
CA ARG A 59 -19.88 20.96 7.40
C ARG A 59 -18.44 20.53 7.63
N ILE A 60 -18.13 20.18 8.87
CA ILE A 60 -16.84 19.60 9.26
C ILE A 60 -16.96 18.09 9.26
N TRP A 61 -16.06 17.41 8.56
CA TRP A 61 -15.98 15.96 8.46
C TRP A 61 -14.81 15.44 9.28
N ALA A 62 -15.01 14.37 10.03
CA ALA A 62 -13.93 13.66 10.71
C ALA A 62 -13.30 12.65 9.75
N ALA A 63 -11.99 12.79 9.51
CA ALA A 63 -11.25 12.00 8.54
C ALA A 63 -10.14 11.20 9.21
N ASP A 64 -10.05 9.93 8.84
CA ASP A 64 -8.98 9.04 9.28
C ASP A 64 -8.33 8.41 8.06
N VAL A 65 -7.00 8.31 8.08
CA VAL A 65 -6.16 7.81 7.00
C VAL A 65 -5.71 6.39 7.33
N CYS A 66 -5.81 5.52 6.33
CA CYS A 66 -5.36 4.15 6.42
C CYS A 66 -4.57 3.81 5.16
N THR A 67 -3.29 3.50 5.31
CA THR A 67 -2.51 2.91 4.22
C THR A 67 -3.06 1.51 3.94
N VAL A 68 -3.37 1.22 2.69
CA VAL A 68 -3.80 -0.12 2.27
C VAL A 68 -2.63 -1.07 2.53
N PRO A 69 -2.76 -2.02 3.48
CA PRO A 69 -1.64 -2.82 3.92
C PRO A 69 -1.25 -3.78 2.82
N LEU A 70 0.06 -4.04 2.75
CA LEU A 70 0.60 -5.15 2.00
C LEU A 70 0.50 -6.42 2.86
N PRO A 71 0.39 -7.62 2.25
CA PRO A 71 0.53 -8.85 3.02
C PRO A 71 1.90 -8.87 3.72
N GLN A 72 1.93 -8.97 5.05
CA GLN A 72 3.18 -8.92 5.83
C GLN A 72 4.20 -9.97 5.38
N GLU A 73 3.69 -11.12 4.91
CA GLU A 73 4.46 -12.22 4.35
C GLU A 73 5.31 -11.79 3.14
N VAL A 74 4.84 -10.83 2.35
CA VAL A 74 5.55 -10.32 1.16
C VAL A 74 6.81 -9.56 1.56
N ALA A 75 6.71 -8.66 2.55
CA ALA A 75 7.86 -7.89 3.00
C ALA A 75 8.96 -8.80 3.57
N GLY A 76 8.57 -9.79 4.40
CA GLY A 76 9.49 -10.78 4.93
C GLY A 76 10.13 -11.65 3.84
N ALA A 77 9.34 -12.09 2.86
CA ALA A 77 9.85 -12.89 1.74
C ALA A 77 10.82 -12.10 0.84
N ILE A 78 10.53 -10.81 0.59
CA ILE A 78 11.42 -9.91 -0.16
C ILE A 78 12.74 -9.77 0.58
N GLN A 79 12.69 -9.37 1.87
CA GLN A 79 13.88 -9.17 2.66
C GLN A 79 14.75 -10.43 2.74
N ALA A 80 14.14 -11.60 2.97
CA ALA A 80 14.87 -12.86 3.02
C ALA A 80 15.57 -13.19 1.69
N PHE A 81 14.89 -12.96 0.57
CA PHE A 81 15.46 -13.18 -0.76
C PHE A 81 16.62 -12.22 -1.05
N GLU A 82 16.43 -10.92 -0.81
CA GLU A 82 17.47 -9.90 -1.01
C GLU A 82 18.70 -10.18 -0.16
N GLN A 83 18.52 -10.41 1.14
CA GLN A 83 19.63 -10.70 2.05
C GLN A 83 20.41 -11.95 1.64
N ARG A 84 19.72 -12.97 1.12
CA ARG A 84 20.35 -14.22 0.68
C ARG A 84 21.12 -14.07 -0.63
N THR A 85 20.61 -13.28 -1.57
CA THR A 85 21.12 -13.22 -2.96
C THR A 85 22.08 -12.06 -3.21
N LEU A 86 21.92 -10.93 -2.50
CA LEU A 86 22.67 -9.70 -2.75
C LEU A 86 24.20 -9.91 -2.79
N PRO A 87 24.85 -10.62 -1.85
CA PRO A 87 26.31 -10.78 -1.89
C PRO A 87 26.81 -11.45 -3.17
N GLU A 88 26.13 -12.50 -3.62
CA GLU A 88 26.51 -13.25 -4.83
C GLU A 88 26.16 -12.48 -6.10
N LEU A 89 25.03 -11.77 -6.12
CA LEU A 89 24.63 -10.92 -7.23
C LEU A 89 25.56 -9.71 -7.41
N ASP A 90 26.00 -9.08 -6.31
CA ASP A 90 26.95 -7.96 -6.37
C ASP A 90 28.30 -8.43 -6.93
N GLN A 91 28.75 -9.63 -6.54
CA GLN A 91 29.94 -10.24 -7.12
C GLN A 91 29.79 -10.46 -8.64
N VAL A 92 28.67 -11.04 -9.09
CA VAL A 92 28.40 -11.25 -10.52
C VAL A 92 28.38 -9.91 -11.28
N ALA A 93 27.72 -8.89 -10.71
CA ALA A 93 27.67 -7.55 -11.28
C ALA A 93 29.07 -6.91 -11.39
N CYS A 94 29.87 -7.05 -10.34
CA CYS A 94 31.24 -6.55 -10.27
C CYS A 94 32.15 -7.22 -11.31
N GLU A 95 32.12 -8.54 -11.41
CA GLU A 95 32.89 -9.32 -12.40
C GLU A 95 32.50 -8.98 -13.84
N ALA A 96 31.21 -8.71 -14.08
CA ALA A 96 30.70 -8.30 -15.38
C ALA A 96 30.99 -6.82 -15.72
N GLY A 97 31.40 -6.01 -14.73
CA GLY A 97 31.53 -4.56 -14.87
C GLY A 97 30.21 -3.84 -15.18
N ARG A 98 29.08 -4.42 -14.75
CA ARG A 98 27.72 -3.97 -15.08
C ARG A 98 26.82 -4.00 -13.87
N ALA A 99 25.90 -3.05 -13.76
CA ALA A 99 24.80 -3.13 -12.83
C ALA A 99 23.72 -4.08 -13.34
N LEU A 100 22.96 -4.67 -12.42
CA LEU A 100 21.85 -5.56 -12.72
C LEU A 100 20.60 -5.18 -11.93
N THR A 101 19.43 -5.45 -12.53
CA THR A 101 18.14 -5.43 -11.84
C THR A 101 17.53 -6.82 -11.84
N VAL A 102 17.13 -7.31 -10.67
CA VAL A 102 16.45 -8.59 -10.49
C VAL A 102 14.97 -8.34 -10.29
N ALA A 103 14.18 -8.62 -11.33
CA ALA A 103 12.72 -8.62 -11.23
C ALA A 103 12.23 -10.04 -10.91
N TYR A 104 11.40 -10.19 -9.88
CA TYR A 104 10.97 -11.51 -9.41
C TYR A 104 9.65 -11.45 -8.64
N ARG A 105 9.01 -12.60 -8.48
CA ARG A 105 7.81 -12.79 -7.68
C ARG A 105 8.17 -13.39 -6.31
N PRO A 106 7.98 -12.66 -5.20
CA PRO A 106 8.23 -13.20 -3.88
C PRO A 106 7.36 -14.44 -3.63
N ARG A 107 7.98 -15.54 -3.22
CA ARG A 107 7.24 -16.75 -2.89
C ARG A 107 6.58 -16.62 -1.53
N LEU A 108 5.25 -16.65 -1.52
CA LEU A 108 4.44 -16.71 -0.31
C LEU A 108 4.09 -18.15 0.01
N PHE A 109 4.08 -18.48 1.30
CA PHE A 109 3.76 -19.82 1.78
C PHE A 109 2.51 -19.77 2.63
N PRO A 110 1.50 -20.62 2.38
CA PRO A 110 0.38 -20.75 3.30
C PRO A 110 0.87 -21.30 4.65
N ASP A 111 0.12 -21.00 5.72
CA ASP A 111 0.44 -21.36 7.12
C ASP A 111 0.81 -22.84 7.35
N ARG A 112 0.35 -23.72 6.45
CA ARG A 112 0.53 -25.18 6.54
C ARG A 112 1.86 -25.70 6.00
N VAL A 113 2.75 -24.85 5.47
CA VAL A 113 4.06 -25.30 4.99
C VAL A 113 5.09 -25.27 6.12
N ASP A 114 5.69 -26.42 6.39
CA ASP A 114 6.72 -26.55 7.43
C ASP A 114 7.96 -25.68 7.14
N ALA A 115 8.67 -25.29 8.19
CA ALA A 115 9.81 -24.37 8.08
C ALA A 115 10.95 -24.91 7.20
N LYS A 116 11.15 -26.24 7.16
CA LYS A 116 12.21 -26.86 6.36
C LYS A 116 11.88 -26.78 4.88
N THR A 117 10.64 -27.05 4.50
CA THR A 117 10.16 -26.89 3.11
C THR A 117 10.21 -25.43 2.68
N ARG A 118 9.83 -24.48 3.55
CA ARG A 118 9.96 -23.03 3.29
C ARG A 118 11.39 -22.65 2.98
N LYS A 119 12.32 -22.99 3.87
CA LYS A 119 13.75 -22.71 3.71
C LYS A 119 14.30 -23.30 2.40
N ARG A 120 14.04 -24.58 2.14
CA ARG A 120 14.53 -25.25 0.92
C ARG A 120 14.06 -24.55 -0.36
N ARG A 121 12.81 -24.08 -0.39
CA ARG A 121 12.28 -23.38 -1.56
C ARG A 121 12.86 -21.98 -1.71
N HIS A 122 13.02 -21.23 -0.61
CA HIS A 122 13.72 -19.94 -0.65
C HIS A 122 15.18 -20.07 -1.13
N ASP A 123 15.90 -21.10 -0.66
CA ASP A 123 17.26 -21.38 -1.10
C ASP A 123 17.30 -21.69 -2.61
N ALA A 124 16.36 -22.49 -3.11
CA ALA A 124 16.24 -22.80 -4.54
C ALA A 124 15.91 -21.55 -5.39
N ASP A 125 15.00 -20.69 -4.92
CA ASP A 125 14.67 -19.44 -5.61
C ASP A 125 15.91 -18.50 -5.67
N ALA A 126 16.70 -18.44 -4.59
CA ALA A 126 17.93 -17.67 -4.53
C ALA A 126 19.02 -18.21 -5.48
N GLU A 127 19.23 -19.53 -5.49
CA GLU A 127 20.17 -20.19 -6.41
C GLU A 127 19.79 -19.95 -7.87
N ALA A 128 18.50 -20.05 -8.20
CA ALA A 128 18.00 -19.78 -9.54
C ALA A 128 18.27 -18.33 -9.98
N ALA A 129 18.09 -17.36 -9.08
CA ALA A 129 18.38 -15.95 -9.34
C ALA A 129 19.85 -15.69 -9.64
N VAL A 130 20.75 -16.24 -8.82
CA VAL A 130 22.19 -16.11 -9.00
C VAL A 130 22.63 -16.77 -10.32
N GLU A 131 22.13 -17.97 -10.64
CA GLU A 131 22.51 -18.64 -11.88
C GLU A 131 21.99 -17.91 -13.12
N ALA A 132 20.76 -17.38 -13.07
CA ALA A 132 20.23 -16.54 -14.14
C ALA A 132 21.08 -15.27 -14.35
N ALA A 133 21.53 -14.64 -13.26
CA ALA A 133 22.41 -13.48 -13.33
C ALA A 133 23.78 -13.84 -13.92
N ARG A 134 24.38 -14.95 -13.51
CA ARG A 134 25.64 -15.47 -14.10
C ARG A 134 25.46 -15.76 -15.59
N GLN A 135 24.32 -16.33 -15.99
CA GLN A 135 24.02 -16.58 -17.39
C GLN A 135 23.87 -15.28 -18.19
N ALA A 136 23.12 -14.32 -17.66
CA ALA A 136 22.95 -13.00 -18.27
C ALA A 136 24.30 -12.31 -18.47
N ALA A 137 25.11 -12.23 -17.41
CA ALA A 137 26.45 -11.65 -17.42
C ALA A 137 27.37 -12.32 -18.45
N ARG A 138 27.44 -13.65 -18.48
CA ARG A 138 28.25 -14.42 -19.45
C ARG A 138 27.82 -14.18 -20.90
N LEU A 139 26.52 -14.04 -21.15
CA LEU A 139 25.98 -13.82 -22.49
C LEU A 139 25.94 -12.35 -22.90
N GLY A 140 26.18 -11.43 -21.97
CA GLY A 140 26.09 -9.98 -22.19
C GLY A 140 24.69 -9.49 -22.54
N ARG A 141 23.63 -10.23 -22.17
CA ARG A 141 22.22 -9.90 -22.48
C ARG A 141 21.30 -10.26 -21.33
N ASP A 142 20.12 -9.63 -21.30
CA ASP A 142 19.08 -9.89 -20.31
C ASP A 142 18.65 -11.36 -20.25
N HIS A 143 18.23 -11.79 -19.06
CA HIS A 143 17.55 -13.07 -18.85
C HIS A 143 16.04 -12.84 -18.82
N PRO A 144 15.28 -13.18 -19.89
CA PRO A 144 13.84 -13.00 -19.89
C PRO A 144 13.14 -14.00 -18.97
N PRO A 145 11.92 -13.70 -18.49
CA PRO A 145 11.14 -14.64 -17.71
C PRO A 145 10.81 -15.88 -18.52
N LYS A 146 10.92 -17.06 -17.89
CA LYS A 146 10.52 -18.32 -18.51
C LYS A 146 9.03 -18.56 -18.30
N SER A 147 8.34 -18.96 -19.37
CA SER A 147 6.92 -19.35 -19.26
C SER A 147 6.76 -20.50 -18.27
N GLY A 148 5.80 -20.39 -17.36
CA GLY A 148 5.56 -21.37 -16.30
C GLY A 148 6.50 -21.27 -15.09
N ASP A 149 7.44 -20.32 -15.07
CA ASP A 149 8.25 -20.04 -13.88
C ASP A 149 7.39 -19.38 -12.79
N GLU A 150 7.29 -20.05 -11.64
CA GLU A 150 6.60 -19.53 -10.47
C GLU A 150 7.28 -18.28 -9.89
N LEU A 151 8.61 -18.18 -10.03
CA LEU A 151 9.38 -17.00 -9.59
C LEU A 151 9.25 -15.83 -10.57
N GLY A 152 8.80 -16.07 -11.81
CA GLY A 152 8.70 -15.03 -12.84
C GLY A 152 10.02 -14.28 -13.03
N LEU A 153 11.15 -14.95 -12.86
CA LEU A 153 12.45 -14.31 -12.70
C LEU A 153 12.92 -13.65 -14.00
N GLN A 154 13.32 -12.40 -13.92
CA GLN A 154 13.94 -11.66 -15.01
C GLN A 154 15.19 -10.93 -14.49
N ILE A 155 16.27 -10.99 -15.27
CA ILE A 155 17.51 -10.24 -15.01
C ILE A 155 17.68 -9.21 -16.12
N LEU A 156 17.75 -7.94 -15.75
CA LEU A 156 18.08 -6.83 -16.65
C LEU A 156 19.51 -6.41 -16.41
N LEU A 157 20.33 -6.38 -17.46
CA LEU A 157 21.67 -5.82 -17.39
C LEU A 157 21.65 -4.36 -17.81
N HIS A 158 22.44 -3.57 -17.10
CA HIS A 158 22.65 -2.17 -17.44
C HIS A 158 24.06 -1.98 -17.99
N ASP A 159 24.20 -1.10 -18.98
CA ASP A 159 25.52 -0.78 -19.56
C ASP A 159 26.42 -0.01 -18.58
N ARG A 160 25.84 0.54 -17.51
CA ARG A 160 26.56 1.25 -16.45
C ARG A 160 26.99 0.27 -15.36
N PRO A 161 28.12 0.52 -14.68
CA PRO A 161 28.60 -0.34 -13.58
C PRO A 161 27.77 -0.22 -12.31
N THR A 162 27.02 0.87 -12.13
CA THR A 162 26.17 1.14 -10.97
C THR A 162 24.86 1.82 -11.36
N HIS A 163 23.86 1.66 -10.50
CA HIS A 163 22.62 2.43 -10.47
C HIS A 163 22.88 3.87 -9.96
N ALA A 164 21.84 4.70 -9.99
CA ALA A 164 21.92 6.10 -9.56
C ALA A 164 22.26 6.27 -8.07
N ASP A 165 21.91 5.29 -7.24
CA ASP A 165 22.22 5.25 -5.80
C ASP A 165 23.62 4.69 -5.49
N GLY A 166 24.40 4.35 -6.52
CA GLY A 166 25.73 3.75 -6.38
C GLY A 166 25.74 2.23 -6.16
N SER A 167 24.58 1.59 -6.03
CA SER A 167 24.48 0.12 -5.95
C SER A 167 24.77 -0.54 -7.30
N ARG A 168 25.26 -1.78 -7.31
CA ARG A 168 25.35 -2.58 -8.55
C ARG A 168 24.14 -3.47 -8.78
N VAL A 169 23.36 -3.72 -7.74
CA VAL A 169 22.21 -4.62 -7.77
C VAL A 169 20.99 -3.87 -7.28
N SER A 170 19.92 -3.90 -8.05
CA SER A 170 18.60 -3.41 -7.66
C SER A 170 17.58 -4.54 -7.74
N PHE A 171 16.61 -4.56 -6.83
CA PHE A 171 15.55 -5.56 -6.79
C PHE A 171 14.21 -4.91 -7.18
N ALA A 172 13.45 -5.61 -8.02
CA ALA A 172 12.15 -5.17 -8.52
C ALA A 172 11.10 -6.28 -8.27
N PRO A 173 10.65 -6.48 -7.03
CA PRO A 173 9.64 -7.49 -6.74
C PRO A 173 8.30 -7.13 -7.39
N PHE A 174 7.58 -8.12 -7.90
CA PHE A 174 6.21 -7.97 -8.39
C PHE A 174 5.32 -9.13 -7.93
N VAL A 175 4.08 -8.82 -7.55
CA VAL A 175 3.13 -9.81 -6.99
C VAL A 175 2.00 -10.02 -7.99
N SER A 176 2.28 -10.67 -9.11
CA SER A 176 1.22 -11.10 -10.06
C SER A 176 1.15 -12.62 -10.12
N GLY A 177 0.48 -13.29 -9.19
CA GLY A 177 0.48 -14.76 -9.15
C GLY A 177 -0.67 -15.40 -8.40
N SER A 178 -0.99 -16.64 -8.79
CA SER A 178 -2.17 -17.50 -8.56
C SER A 178 -2.46 -17.93 -7.11
N GLY A 179 -1.99 -17.21 -6.09
CA GLY A 179 -2.18 -17.56 -4.68
C GLY A 179 -3.17 -16.62 -3.98
N ALA A 180 -4.39 -17.12 -3.72
CA ALA A 180 -5.55 -16.39 -3.19
C ALA A 180 -6.01 -15.22 -4.09
N SER A 181 -7.32 -15.03 -4.25
CA SER A 181 -7.79 -13.86 -5.00
C SER A 181 -7.29 -12.59 -4.29
N ILE A 182 -6.97 -11.53 -5.04
CA ILE A 182 -6.60 -10.22 -4.44
C ILE A 182 -7.65 -9.82 -3.38
N THR A 183 -8.91 -10.15 -3.62
CA THR A 183 -10.01 -9.99 -2.68
C THR A 183 -9.77 -10.71 -1.34
N ASP A 184 -9.37 -11.99 -1.35
CA ASP A 184 -9.13 -12.75 -0.12
C ASP A 184 -7.93 -12.22 0.66
N GLN A 185 -6.90 -11.73 -0.05
CA GLN A 185 -5.76 -11.07 0.58
C GLN A 185 -6.19 -9.77 1.27
N LEU A 186 -6.98 -8.94 0.59
CA LEU A 186 -7.56 -7.73 1.20
C LEU A 186 -8.47 -8.07 2.39
N ARG A 187 -9.25 -9.15 2.34
CA ARG A 187 -10.07 -9.58 3.49
C ARG A 187 -9.23 -9.96 4.70
N ARG A 188 -8.09 -10.61 4.48
CA ARG A 188 -7.18 -10.99 5.57
C ARG A 188 -6.43 -9.78 6.13
N ASP A 189 -5.94 -8.91 5.26
CA ASP A 189 -4.95 -7.90 5.64
C ASP A 189 -5.57 -6.51 5.80
N LEU A 190 -6.40 -6.03 4.86
CA LEU A 190 -7.03 -4.71 4.92
C LEU A 190 -8.24 -4.69 5.87
N ALA A 191 -9.11 -5.70 5.81
CA ALA A 191 -10.37 -5.67 6.54
C ALA A 191 -10.21 -5.52 8.07
N PRO A 192 -9.27 -6.18 8.76
CA PRO A 192 -9.07 -5.96 10.19
C PRO A 192 -8.70 -4.52 10.53
N HIS A 193 -7.81 -3.90 9.75
CA HIS A 193 -7.41 -2.50 9.96
C HIS A 193 -8.57 -1.53 9.69
N VAL A 194 -9.35 -1.75 8.63
CA VAL A 194 -10.54 -0.94 8.36
C VAL A 194 -11.55 -1.08 9.48
N CYS A 195 -11.87 -2.31 9.92
CA CYS A 195 -12.79 -2.54 11.05
C CYS A 195 -12.31 -1.81 12.31
N GLU A 196 -11.00 -1.89 12.61
CA GLU A 196 -10.43 -1.20 13.77
C GLU A 196 -10.56 0.32 13.68
N LYS A 197 -10.28 0.93 12.51
CA LYS A 197 -10.44 2.38 12.31
C LYS A 197 -11.91 2.79 12.45
N LEU A 198 -12.85 2.02 11.90
CA LEU A 198 -14.28 2.26 12.05
C LEU A 198 -14.69 2.24 13.53
N ASP A 199 -14.30 1.20 14.27
CA ASP A 199 -14.70 1.03 15.67
C ASP A 199 -14.05 2.03 16.63
N LYS A 200 -12.74 2.27 16.48
CA LYS A 200 -11.96 3.04 17.46
C LYS A 200 -11.84 4.52 17.13
N GLN A 201 -11.72 4.87 15.85
CA GLN A 201 -11.42 6.24 15.43
C GLN A 201 -12.65 6.98 14.92
N LEU A 202 -13.45 6.36 14.05
CA LEU A 202 -14.54 7.05 13.37
C LEU A 202 -15.88 6.98 14.12
N LYS A 203 -16.12 5.94 14.91
CA LYS A 203 -17.36 5.79 15.71
C LYS A 203 -17.59 6.96 16.68
N GLY A 204 -16.56 7.40 17.39
CA GLY A 204 -16.65 8.52 18.34
C GLY A 204 -17.10 9.84 17.68
N PRO A 205 -16.38 10.35 16.67
CA PRO A 205 -16.79 11.52 15.89
C PRO A 205 -18.21 11.37 15.33
N ARG A 206 -18.58 10.20 14.81
CA ARG A 206 -19.94 9.96 14.32
C ARG A 206 -21.00 10.14 15.41
N THR A 207 -20.78 9.56 16.59
CA THR A 207 -21.70 9.71 17.74
C THR A 207 -21.81 11.13 18.26
N THR A 208 -20.84 12.00 17.95
CA THR A 208 -20.86 13.43 18.30
C THR A 208 -21.40 14.31 17.17
N GLY A 209 -21.89 13.71 16.08
CA GLY A 209 -22.59 14.40 14.99
C GLY A 209 -21.72 14.76 13.79
N TYR A 210 -20.43 14.41 13.78
CA TYR A 210 -19.59 14.62 12.62
C TYR A 210 -19.88 13.58 11.54
N PRO A 211 -20.09 13.97 10.27
CA PRO A 211 -19.94 13.04 9.17
C PRO A 211 -18.49 12.52 9.11
N THR A 212 -18.32 11.27 8.71
CA THR A 212 -17.02 10.59 8.76
C THR A 212 -16.54 10.15 7.39
N VAL A 213 -15.22 10.20 7.20
CA VAL A 213 -14.57 9.69 5.98
C VAL A 213 -13.34 8.86 6.33
N LEU A 214 -13.21 7.72 5.66
CA LEU A 214 -11.99 6.92 5.65
C LEU A 214 -11.23 7.17 4.35
N VAL A 215 -10.00 7.65 4.46
CA VAL A 215 -9.10 7.88 3.33
C VAL A 215 -8.10 6.73 3.24
N LEU A 216 -8.11 6.01 2.12
CA LEU A 216 -7.23 4.89 1.85
C LEU A 216 -6.07 5.33 0.96
N ASP A 217 -4.84 5.10 1.43
CA ASP A 217 -3.62 5.38 0.69
C ASP A 217 -3.01 4.09 0.10
N GLN A 218 -2.99 3.96 -1.23
CA GLN A 218 -2.32 2.82 -1.90
C GLN A 218 -0.83 3.04 -2.15
N HIS A 219 -0.32 4.25 -1.98
CA HIS A 219 1.08 4.55 -2.27
C HIS A 219 1.98 4.20 -1.08
N GLY A 220 1.52 4.49 0.15
CA GLY A 220 2.34 4.34 1.34
C GLY A 220 3.48 5.36 1.42
N HIS A 221 4.30 5.27 2.47
CA HIS A 221 5.44 6.19 2.66
C HIS A 221 6.71 5.67 1.95
N PRO A 222 7.66 6.55 1.55
CA PRO A 222 8.88 6.15 0.82
C PRO A 222 9.77 5.10 1.51
N GLY A 223 9.68 4.98 2.83
CA GLY A 223 10.35 3.93 3.61
C GLY A 223 9.75 2.53 3.44
N MET A 224 8.62 2.38 2.72
CA MET A 224 8.04 1.09 2.40
C MET A 224 8.85 0.40 1.29
N ARG A 225 9.40 -0.77 1.61
CA ARG A 225 10.34 -1.51 0.74
C ARG A 225 9.73 -2.12 -0.52
N VAL A 226 8.40 -2.19 -0.64
CA VAL A 226 7.75 -2.87 -1.74
C VAL A 226 7.06 -1.83 -2.64
N PRO A 227 7.49 -1.68 -3.91
CA PRO A 227 6.84 -0.78 -4.85
C PRO A 227 5.41 -1.25 -5.16
N THR A 228 4.57 -0.29 -5.57
CA THR A 228 3.12 -0.35 -5.82
C THR A 228 2.68 -1.26 -6.97
N ASN A 229 3.39 -2.34 -7.27
CA ASN A 229 3.02 -3.29 -8.33
C ASN A 229 1.83 -4.18 -7.91
N PHE A 230 1.37 -4.06 -6.66
CA PHE A 230 0.15 -4.67 -6.14
C PHE A 230 -0.92 -3.59 -5.94
N LEU A 231 -1.68 -3.29 -6.98
CA LEU A 231 -2.85 -2.42 -6.85
C LEU A 231 -4.09 -3.25 -7.07
N ALA A 232 -4.69 -3.66 -5.95
CA ALA A 232 -6.07 -4.03 -5.99
C ALA A 232 -6.87 -2.89 -6.67
N SER A 233 -7.70 -3.26 -7.63
CA SER A 233 -8.53 -2.27 -8.32
C SER A 233 -9.42 -1.54 -7.30
N PRO A 234 -9.80 -0.27 -7.56
CA PRO A 234 -10.79 0.44 -6.74
C PRO A 234 -12.06 -0.39 -6.51
N ALA A 235 -12.49 -1.16 -7.51
CA ALA A 235 -13.65 -2.05 -7.40
C ALA A 235 -13.45 -3.20 -6.39
N THR A 236 -12.27 -3.82 -6.39
CA THR A 236 -11.93 -4.90 -5.43
C THR A 236 -11.85 -4.37 -4.00
N ILE A 237 -11.24 -3.19 -3.82
CA ILE A 237 -11.17 -2.52 -2.51
C ILE A 237 -12.58 -2.18 -2.03
N ARG A 238 -13.41 -1.58 -2.89
CA ARG A 238 -14.80 -1.25 -2.58
C ARG A 238 -15.60 -2.45 -2.10
N LEU A 239 -15.40 -3.63 -2.70
CA LEU A 239 -16.08 -4.86 -2.29
C LEU A 239 -15.74 -5.23 -0.84
N VAL A 240 -14.45 -5.26 -0.49
CA VAL A 240 -14.01 -5.60 0.88
C VAL A 240 -14.42 -4.53 1.89
N LEU A 241 -14.40 -3.25 1.51
CA LEU A 241 -14.91 -2.17 2.34
C LEU A 241 -16.40 -2.30 2.61
N GLY A 242 -17.19 -2.70 1.61
CA GLY A 242 -18.63 -2.94 1.78
C GLY A 242 -18.91 -3.99 2.86
N GLU A 243 -18.12 -5.06 2.92
CA GLU A 243 -18.21 -6.07 3.99
C GLU A 243 -17.88 -5.50 5.37
N CYS A 244 -16.90 -4.59 5.46
CA CYS A 244 -16.51 -3.94 6.72
C CYS A 244 -17.56 -2.93 7.19
N VAL A 245 -18.08 -2.10 6.28
CA VAL A 245 -19.13 -1.11 6.56
C VAL A 245 -20.44 -1.78 6.97
N ALA A 246 -20.78 -2.92 6.35
CA ALA A 246 -21.97 -3.69 6.74
C ALA A 246 -21.91 -4.18 8.21
N LYS A 247 -20.70 -4.39 8.76
CA LYS A 247 -20.51 -4.75 10.18
C LYS A 247 -20.55 -3.53 11.12
N HIS A 248 -20.44 -2.31 10.58
CA HIS A 248 -20.42 -1.05 11.33
C HIS A 248 -21.43 -0.05 10.75
N PRO A 249 -22.73 -0.39 10.75
CA PRO A 249 -23.76 0.40 10.09
C PRO A 249 -23.81 1.83 10.65
N GLY A 250 -23.86 2.81 9.74
CA GLY A 250 -23.98 4.23 10.09
C GLY A 250 -22.72 4.89 10.65
N VAL A 251 -21.59 4.17 10.74
CA VAL A 251 -20.31 4.74 11.20
C VAL A 251 -19.60 5.54 10.13
N LEU A 252 -19.72 5.13 8.86
CA LEU A 252 -18.98 5.69 7.72
C LEU A 252 -19.93 6.37 6.71
N ASP A 253 -19.72 7.66 6.45
CA ASP A 253 -20.49 8.39 5.43
C ASP A 253 -19.80 8.35 4.06
N ALA A 254 -18.47 8.38 4.03
CA ALA A 254 -17.69 8.28 2.80
C ALA A 254 -16.42 7.44 2.95
N CYS A 255 -15.97 6.85 1.84
CA CYS A 255 -14.63 6.27 1.73
C CYS A 255 -13.98 6.73 0.44
N VAL A 256 -12.75 7.21 0.55
CA VAL A 256 -11.96 7.73 -0.57
C VAL A 256 -10.70 6.91 -0.69
N LEU A 257 -10.26 6.66 -1.92
CA LEU A 257 -9.01 5.98 -2.24
C LEU A 257 -8.12 6.91 -3.05
N ILE A 258 -6.87 7.10 -2.63
CA ILE A 258 -5.83 7.68 -3.48
C ILE A 258 -4.95 6.55 -4.03
N ASP A 259 -4.92 6.44 -5.36
CA ASP A 259 -4.10 5.45 -6.04
C ASP A 259 -2.65 5.97 -6.23
N PRO A 260 -1.70 5.14 -6.67
CA PRO A 260 -0.30 5.55 -6.83
C PRO A 260 -0.06 6.59 -7.93
N ASN A 261 -1.03 6.80 -8.82
CA ASN A 261 -0.97 7.88 -9.81
C ASN A 261 -1.54 9.19 -9.24
N ASN A 262 -1.75 9.27 -7.91
CA ASN A 262 -2.41 10.35 -7.21
C ASN A 262 -3.86 10.61 -7.65
N ARG A 263 -4.51 9.61 -8.27
CA ARG A 263 -5.91 9.75 -8.64
C ARG A 263 -6.78 9.37 -7.44
N VAL A 264 -7.76 10.22 -7.19
CA VAL A 264 -8.69 10.09 -6.07
C VAL A 264 -10.02 9.48 -6.54
N TRP A 265 -10.51 8.50 -5.79
CA TRP A 265 -11.73 7.75 -6.08
C TRP A 265 -12.66 7.75 -4.87
N GLU A 266 -13.90 8.23 -5.02
CA GLU A 266 -14.94 8.08 -4.01
C GLU A 266 -15.54 6.67 -4.12
N LEU A 267 -15.13 5.76 -3.23
CA LEU A 267 -15.52 4.34 -3.27
C LEU A 267 -16.89 4.08 -2.63
N ILE A 268 -17.17 4.77 -1.52
CA ILE A 268 -18.42 4.68 -0.76
C ILE A 268 -18.85 6.11 -0.47
N GLY A 269 -20.14 6.41 -0.66
CA GLY A 269 -20.68 7.76 -0.44
C GLY A 269 -19.96 8.83 -1.26
N ARG A 270 -20.15 10.09 -0.86
CA ARG A 270 -19.45 11.26 -1.41
C ARG A 270 -19.27 12.30 -0.33
N ILE A 271 -18.09 12.90 -0.26
CA ILE A 271 -17.82 13.97 0.71
C ILE A 271 -18.69 15.19 0.34
N GLY A 272 -19.40 15.76 1.30
CA GLY A 272 -20.24 16.94 1.10
C GLY A 272 -21.60 16.68 0.43
N THR A 273 -21.98 15.42 0.21
CA THR A 273 -23.38 15.08 -0.07
C THR A 273 -24.10 14.84 1.25
N PRO A 274 -25.28 15.43 1.51
CA PRO A 274 -26.04 15.15 2.71
C PRO A 274 -26.31 13.64 2.78
N VAL A 275 -25.93 13.01 3.89
CA VAL A 275 -26.43 11.68 4.20
C VAL A 275 -27.88 11.89 4.59
N HIS A 276 -28.80 11.58 3.69
CA HIS A 276 -30.21 11.50 4.05
C HIS A 276 -30.28 10.48 5.19
N ASP A 277 -30.67 10.93 6.38
CA ASP A 277 -31.06 10.06 7.47
C ASP A 277 -32.10 9.07 6.93
N THR A 278 -31.67 7.87 6.58
CA THR A 278 -32.59 6.74 6.52
C THR A 278 -33.01 6.49 7.96
N ALA A 279 -34.11 7.13 8.33
CA ALA A 279 -34.80 6.99 9.60
C ALA A 279 -34.90 5.51 9.97
N ALA A 280 -34.53 5.20 11.21
CA ALA A 280 -34.88 3.96 11.89
C ALA A 280 -36.39 3.92 12.17
#